data_AF-A0A5C8D769-F1
#
_entry.id   AF-A0A5C8D769-F1
#
_cell.length_a   1.000
_cell.length_b   1.000
_cell.length_c   1.000
_cell.angle_alpha   90.00
_cell.angle_beta   90.00
_cell.angle_gamma   90.00
#
_symmetry.space_group_name_H-M   'P 1'
#
loop_
_entity.id
_entity.type
_entity.pdbx_description
1 polymer ?
#
loop_
_entity_poly.entity_id
_entity_poly.type
_entity_poly.pdbx_seq_one_letter_code
_entity_poly.pdbx_strand_id
1 'polypeptide(L)'
;MKTILFKLIICLIIFFIISLLLSFTNIKNLNIDFINIQDILFTVIGIVFSVGYSVIIGFSLSGIKNEEYLNSFRKDLNNISIAFIIYFMLSILVYILSKIDFGLTFINIFCVLTLIYIIIFLIYNFHRLQETKMQIEDRLQKENNKNK
;
A
#
# COMPACT_ATOMS: atom_id res chain seq x y z
N MET A 1 7.08 -12.56 -0.88
CA MET A 1 6.27 -12.19 -2.08
C MET A 1 5.07 -13.10 -2.31
N LYS A 2 5.21 -14.43 -2.49
CA LYS A 2 4.07 -15.33 -2.82
C LYS A 2 2.88 -15.22 -1.85
N THR A 3 3.15 -15.11 -0.55
CA THR A 3 2.12 -14.94 0.50
C THR A 3 1.39 -13.60 0.43
N ILE A 4 2.06 -12.53 0.00
CA ILE A 4 1.47 -11.19 -0.15
C ILE A 4 0.56 -11.17 -1.37
N LEU A 5 1.05 -11.67 -2.51
CA LEU A 5 0.27 -11.82 -3.75
C LEU A 5 -0.97 -12.69 -3.54
N PHE A 6 -0.85 -13.78 -2.80
CA PHE A 6 -1.98 -14.65 -2.49
C PHE A 6 -3.05 -13.95 -1.63
N LYS A 7 -2.65 -13.22 -0.59
CA LYS A 7 -3.57 -12.40 0.23
C LYS A 7 -4.26 -11.32 -0.60
N LEU A 8 -3.52 -10.65 -1.48
CA LEU A 8 -4.04 -9.65 -2.38
C LEU A 8 -5.11 -10.24 -3.31
N ILE A 9 -4.84 -11.39 -3.93
CA ILE A 9 -5.79 -12.08 -4.82
C ILE A 9 -7.07 -12.43 -4.06
N ILE A 10 -6.96 -12.96 -2.84
CA ILE A 10 -8.12 -13.26 -2.00
C ILE A 10 -8.94 -12.00 -1.72
N CYS A 11 -8.30 -10.89 -1.33
CA CYS A 11 -8.98 -9.63 -1.10
C CYS A 11 -9.69 -9.11 -2.35
N LEU A 12 -9.06 -9.20 -3.53
CA LEU A 12 -9.69 -8.80 -4.80
C LEU A 12 -10.93 -9.65 -5.11
N ILE A 13 -10.87 -10.97 -4.90
CA ILE A 13 -12.03 -11.85 -5.10
C ILE A 13 -13.16 -11.46 -4.14
N ILE A 14 -12.84 -11.18 -2.88
CA ILE A 14 -13.82 -10.74 -1.88
C ILE A 14 -14.47 -9.42 -2.29
N PHE A 15 -13.69 -8.42 -2.70
CA PHE A 15 -14.24 -7.13 -3.15
C PHE A 15 -15.07 -7.28 -4.42
N PHE A 16 -14.69 -8.18 -5.33
CA PHE A 16 -15.48 -8.48 -6.50
C PHE A 16 -16.86 -9.03 -6.10
N ILE A 17 -16.91 -10.03 -5.21
CA ILE A 17 -18.17 -10.60 -4.71
C ILE A 17 -19.01 -9.54 -3.99
N ILE A 18 -18.40 -8.74 -3.11
CA ILE A 18 -19.08 -7.66 -2.38
C ILE A 18 -19.65 -6.63 -3.35
N SER A 19 -18.89 -6.21 -4.35
CA SER A 19 -19.33 -5.24 -5.36
C SER A 19 -20.52 -5.74 -6.17
N LEU A 20 -20.54 -7.04 -6.47
CA LEU A 20 -21.60 -7.69 -7.22
C LEU A 20 -22.88 -7.77 -6.39
N LEU A 21 -22.78 -8.11 -5.11
CA LEU A 21 -23.90 -8.08 -4.15
C LEU A 21 -24.47 -6.67 -3.98
N LEU A 22 -23.61 -5.67 -3.78
CA LEU A 22 -24.01 -4.26 -3.64
C LEU A 22 -24.71 -3.75 -4.90
N SER A 23 -24.30 -4.19 -6.09
CA SER A 23 -24.94 -3.76 -7.34
C SER A 23 -26.37 -4.27 -7.53
N PHE A 24 -26.79 -5.32 -6.82
CA PHE A 24 -28.19 -5.76 -6.79
C PHE A 24 -29.07 -4.91 -5.89
N THR A 25 -28.48 -4.14 -4.98
CA THR A 25 -29.23 -3.19 -4.16
C THR A 25 -29.51 -1.91 -4.97
N ASN A 26 -30.54 -1.15 -4.60
CA ASN A 26 -30.94 0.11 -5.24
C ASN A 26 -29.92 1.26 -5.08
N ILE A 27 -28.63 0.97 -4.92
CA ILE A 27 -27.54 1.96 -4.88
C ILE A 27 -27.49 2.80 -6.17
N LYS A 28 -28.02 2.30 -7.29
CA LYS A 28 -28.23 3.10 -8.52
C LYS A 28 -29.06 4.38 -8.29
N ASN A 29 -29.95 4.40 -7.30
CA ASN A 29 -30.75 5.57 -6.95
C ASN A 29 -30.01 6.57 -6.06
N LEU A 30 -28.85 6.18 -5.54
CA LEU A 30 -27.97 7.07 -4.80
C LEU A 30 -27.08 7.76 -5.84
N ASN A 31 -27.27 9.07 -6.04
CA ASN A 31 -26.46 9.91 -6.93
C ASN A 31 -25.02 10.07 -6.39
N ILE A 32 -24.28 8.97 -6.33
CA ILE A 32 -22.89 8.93 -5.89
C ILE A 32 -21.99 9.26 -7.07
N ASP A 33 -21.19 10.31 -6.92
CA ASP A 33 -20.14 10.67 -7.87
C ASP A 33 -18.90 9.79 -7.66
N PHE A 34 -18.96 8.57 -8.21
CA PHE A 34 -17.86 7.61 -8.13
C PHE A 34 -16.57 8.15 -8.79
N ILE A 35 -16.69 8.96 -9.82
CA ILE A 35 -15.55 9.48 -10.59
C ILE A 35 -14.69 10.37 -9.70
N ASN A 36 -15.32 11.33 -9.02
CA ASN A 36 -14.64 12.24 -8.12
C ASN A 36 -14.06 11.52 -6.89
N ILE A 37 -14.80 10.57 -6.31
CA ILE A 37 -14.30 9.75 -5.20
C ILE A 37 -13.02 8.99 -5.61
N GLN A 38 -13.01 8.37 -6.79
CA GLN A 38 -11.85 7.64 -7.29
C GLN A 38 -10.66 8.56 -7.55
N ASP A 39 -10.87 9.79 -8.04
CA ASP A 39 -9.81 10.80 -8.23
C ASP A 39 -9.15 11.18 -6.91
N ILE A 40 -9.95 11.43 -5.89
CA ILE A 40 -9.46 11.75 -4.54
C ILE A 40 -8.65 10.58 -4.00
N LEU A 41 -9.19 9.36 -4.08
CA LEU A 41 -8.51 8.16 -3.56
C LEU A 41 -7.18 7.91 -4.28
N PHE A 42 -7.14 8.00 -5.61
CA PHE A 42 -5.91 7.79 -6.37
C PHE A 42 -4.86 8.87 -6.07
N THR A 43 -5.29 10.12 -5.88
CA THR A 43 -4.40 11.21 -5.44
C THR A 43 -3.78 10.91 -4.08
N VAL A 44 -4.57 10.45 -3.11
CA VAL A 44 -4.08 10.04 -1.79
C VAL A 44 -3.08 8.88 -1.90
N ILE A 45 -3.36 7.88 -2.74
CA ILE A 45 -2.41 6.77 -3.00
C ILE A 45 -1.08 7.31 -3.52
N GLY A 46 -1.10 8.22 -4.50
CA GLY A 46 0.12 8.83 -5.04
C GLY A 46 0.96 9.53 -3.97
N ILE A 47 0.31 10.30 -3.11
CA ILE A 47 0.99 10.99 -2.00
C ILE A 47 1.60 9.98 -1.02
N VAL A 48 0.80 9.02 -0.53
CA VAL A 48 1.26 8.02 0.45
C VAL A 48 2.36 7.14 -0.13
N PHE A 49 2.26 6.75 -1.40
CA PHE A 49 3.31 6.00 -2.09
C PHE A 49 4.60 6.81 -2.17
N SER A 50 4.55 8.06 -2.63
CA SER A 50 5.75 8.92 -2.75
C SER A 50 6.44 9.12 -1.40
N VAL A 51 5.67 9.46 -0.37
CA VAL A 51 6.19 9.65 1.00
C VAL A 51 6.75 8.34 1.54
N GLY A 52 6.00 7.24 1.43
CA GLY A 52 6.44 5.94 1.92
C GLY A 52 7.69 5.41 1.23
N TYR A 53 7.77 5.55 -0.09
CA TYR A 53 8.91 5.11 -0.87
C TYR A 53 10.17 5.95 -0.60
N SER A 54 10.02 7.24 -0.31
CA SER A 54 11.15 8.08 0.13
C SER A 54 11.79 7.60 1.43
N VAL A 55 11.00 7.07 2.37
CA VAL A 55 11.52 6.49 3.61
C VAL A 55 12.26 5.18 3.35
N ILE A 56 11.77 4.35 2.41
CA ILE A 56 12.45 3.11 1.99
C ILE A 56 13.82 3.43 1.38
N ILE A 57 13.90 4.39 0.46
CA ILE A 57 15.17 4.78 -0.18
C ILE A 57 16.11 5.45 0.84
N GLY A 58 15.57 6.31 1.70
CA GLY A 58 16.31 7.02 2.73
C GLY A 58 16.66 6.17 3.96
N PHE A 59 16.48 4.86 3.89
CA PHE A 59 16.80 3.94 4.98
C PHE A 59 18.31 3.67 4.97
N SER A 60 19.03 4.23 5.94
CA SER A 60 20.46 4.00 6.10
C SER A 60 20.70 2.89 7.12
N LEU A 61 21.46 1.86 6.73
CA LEU A 61 21.92 0.79 7.62
C LEU A 61 23.36 1.02 8.08
N SER A 62 23.86 2.24 7.90
CA SER A 62 25.20 2.64 8.33
C SER A 62 25.28 2.55 9.86
N GLY A 63 26.31 1.89 10.38
CA GLY A 63 26.52 1.70 11.82
C GLY A 63 26.08 0.34 12.36
N ILE A 64 25.34 -0.47 11.60
CA ILE A 64 25.04 -1.86 11.98
C ILE A 64 26.28 -2.73 11.73
N LYS A 65 26.89 -3.25 12.80
CA LYS A 65 28.12 -4.06 12.71
C LYS A 65 27.88 -5.53 12.39
N ASN A 66 26.68 -6.05 12.66
CA ASN A 66 26.34 -7.45 12.40
C ASN A 66 25.97 -7.64 10.90
N GLU A 67 26.88 -8.26 10.14
CA GLU A 67 26.73 -8.46 8.70
C GLU A 67 25.58 -9.41 8.32
N GLU A 68 25.34 -10.48 9.10
CA GLU A 68 24.23 -11.40 8.84
C GLU A 68 22.88 -10.69 8.98
N TYR A 69 22.73 -9.93 10.07
CA TYR A 69 21.53 -9.12 10.31
C TYR A 69 21.33 -8.07 9.21
N LEU A 70 22.41 -7.37 8.85
CA LEU A 70 22.39 -6.34 7.79
C LEU A 70 21.97 -6.94 6.44
N ASN A 71 22.50 -8.11 6.08
CA ASN A 71 22.15 -8.78 4.82
C ASN A 71 20.70 -9.28 4.81
N SER A 72 20.20 -9.82 5.93
CA SER A 72 18.78 -10.18 6.05
C SER A 72 17.89 -8.97 5.93
N PHE A 73 18.19 -7.89 6.66
CA PHE A 73 17.39 -6.67 6.66
C PHE A 73 17.35 -6.01 5.28
N ARG A 74 18.47 -5.99 4.54
CA ARG A 74 18.49 -5.48 3.16
C ARG A 74 17.55 -6.27 2.25
N LYS A 75 17.50 -7.60 2.39
CA LYS A 75 16.57 -8.45 1.63
C LYS A 75 15.12 -8.12 1.98
N ASP A 76 14.83 -7.93 3.27
CA ASP A 76 13.49 -7.58 3.74
C ASP A 76 13.05 -6.19 3.28
N LEU A 77 13.93 -5.19 3.36
CA LEU A 77 13.69 -3.84 2.86
C LEU A 77 13.43 -3.84 1.36
N ASN A 78 14.21 -4.61 0.58
CA ASN A 78 13.97 -4.77 -0.85
C ASN A 78 12.63 -5.46 -1.14
N ASN A 79 12.25 -6.47 -0.35
CA ASN A 79 10.94 -7.12 -0.48
C ASN A 79 9.79 -6.15 -0.18
N ILE A 80 9.94 -5.28 0.81
CA ILE A 80 8.97 -4.21 1.13
C ILE A 80 8.89 -3.21 -0.03
N SER A 81 10.04 -2.78 -0.56
CA SER A 81 10.13 -1.88 -1.72
C SER A 81 9.35 -2.42 -2.92
N ILE A 82 9.62 -3.68 -3.29
CA ILE A 82 8.94 -4.35 -4.40
C ILE A 82 7.44 -4.45 -4.12
N ALA A 83 7.03 -4.75 -2.88
CA ALA A 83 5.62 -4.78 -2.53
C ALA A 83 4.95 -3.41 -2.72
N PHE A 84 5.56 -2.32 -2.23
CA PHE A 84 5.04 -0.97 -2.43
C PHE A 84 4.83 -0.65 -3.92
N ILE A 85 5.81 -0.97 -4.76
CA ILE A 85 5.71 -0.78 -6.22
C ILE A 85 4.55 -1.59 -6.80
N ILE A 86 4.42 -2.87 -6.44
CA ILE A 86 3.35 -3.73 -6.96
C ILE A 86 1.97 -3.18 -6.61
N TYR A 87 1.76 -2.76 -5.37
CA TYR A 87 0.48 -2.17 -4.94
C TYR A 87 0.20 -0.84 -5.62
N PHE A 88 1.23 -0.01 -5.85
CA PHE A 88 1.08 1.24 -6.59
C PHE A 88 0.74 0.99 -8.06
N MET A 89 1.44 0.08 -8.73
CA MET A 89 1.13 -0.31 -10.12
C MET A 89 -0.28 -0.88 -10.25
N LEU A 90 -0.72 -1.69 -9.29
CA LEU A 90 -2.10 -2.17 -9.24
C LEU A 90 -3.09 -1.02 -9.10
N SER A 91 -2.81 -0.02 -8.26
CA SER A 91 -3.68 1.15 -8.11
C SER A 91 -3.84 1.93 -9.41
N ILE A 92 -2.78 2.05 -10.22
CA ILE A 92 -2.82 2.69 -11.53
C ILE A 92 -3.76 1.91 -12.46
N LEU A 93 -3.62 0.58 -12.52
CA LEU A 93 -4.48 -0.26 -13.35
C LEU A 93 -5.95 -0.16 -12.94
N VAL A 94 -6.23 -0.18 -11.64
CA VAL A 94 -7.59 -0.04 -11.09
C VAL A 94 -8.16 1.34 -11.39
N TYR A 95 -7.37 2.40 -11.24
CA TYR A 95 -7.80 3.76 -11.56
C TYR A 95 -8.09 3.95 -13.05
N ILE A 96 -7.24 3.43 -13.94
CA ILE A 96 -7.51 3.44 -15.39
C ILE A 96 -8.80 2.70 -15.70
N LEU A 97 -9.00 1.51 -15.11
CA LEU A 97 -10.23 0.74 -15.28
C LEU A 97 -11.46 1.52 -14.83
N SER A 98 -11.33 2.31 -13.76
CA SER A 98 -12.43 3.10 -13.20
C SER A 98 -12.82 4.31 -14.06
N LYS A 99 -11.95 4.74 -14.99
CA LYS A 99 -12.23 5.81 -15.96
C LYS A 99 -12.88 5.32 -17.25
N ILE A 100 -12.90 4.00 -17.48
CA ILE A 100 -13.58 3.41 -18.62
C ILE A 100 -15.05 3.23 -18.24
N ASP A 101 -15.96 3.87 -18.99
CA ASP A 101 -17.39 3.71 -18.75
C ASP A 101 -17.89 2.37 -19.35
N PHE A 102 -18.09 1.40 -18.47
CA PHE A 102 -18.68 0.10 -18.82
C PHE A 102 -20.20 0.05 -18.61
N GLY A 103 -20.85 1.12 -18.10
CA GLY A 103 -22.26 1.10 -17.72
C GLY A 103 -22.61 0.16 -16.54
N LEU A 104 -21.60 -0.39 -15.86
CA LEU A 104 -21.74 -1.40 -14.81
C LEU A 104 -21.34 -0.84 -13.45
N THR A 105 -22.33 -0.56 -12.60
CA THR A 105 -22.13 0.04 -11.27
C THR A 105 -21.23 -0.78 -10.34
N PHE A 106 -21.23 -2.12 -10.47
CA PHE A 106 -20.38 -2.96 -9.64
C PHE A 106 -18.88 -2.70 -9.88
N ILE A 107 -18.48 -2.33 -11.11
CA ILE A 107 -17.07 -2.06 -11.44
C ILE A 107 -16.59 -0.82 -10.68
N ASN A 108 -17.42 0.23 -10.61
CA ASN A 108 -17.09 1.43 -9.86
C ASN A 108 -16.94 1.16 -8.36
N ILE A 109 -17.85 0.37 -7.79
CA ILE A 109 -17.80 -0.04 -6.37
C ILE A 109 -16.54 -0.88 -6.12
N PHE A 110 -16.24 -1.85 -6.98
CA PHE A 110 -15.05 -2.67 -6.91
C PHE A 110 -13.77 -1.82 -6.92
N CYS A 111 -13.68 -0.84 -7.82
CA CYS A 111 -12.54 0.05 -7.92
C CYS A 111 -12.37 0.89 -6.64
N VAL A 112 -13.45 1.48 -6.12
CA VAL A 112 -13.40 2.27 -4.87
C VAL A 112 -12.91 1.42 -3.70
N LEU A 113 -13.48 0.23 -3.50
CA LEU A 113 -13.07 -0.68 -2.42
C LEU A 113 -11.60 -1.08 -2.53
N THR A 114 -11.15 -1.36 -3.75
CA THR A 114 -9.77 -1.75 -4.03
C THR A 114 -8.80 -0.59 -3.74
N LEU A 115 -9.13 0.63 -4.17
CA LEU A 115 -8.30 1.81 -3.89
C LEU A 115 -8.21 2.10 -2.39
N ILE A 116 -9.33 2.03 -1.65
CA ILE A 116 -9.36 2.19 -0.19
C ILE A 116 -8.46 1.15 0.50
N TYR A 117 -8.55 -0.11 0.08
CA TYR A 117 -7.70 -1.18 0.62
C TYR A 117 -6.21 -0.91 0.37
N ILE A 118 -5.85 -0.46 -0.83
CA ILE A 118 -4.47 -0.10 -1.17
C ILE A 118 -3.97 1.04 -0.27
N ILE A 119 -4.78 2.08 -0.03
CA ILE A 119 -4.44 3.18 0.89
C ILE A 119 -4.14 2.62 2.29
N ILE A 120 -5.05 1.83 2.85
CA ILE A 120 -4.89 1.28 4.20
C ILE A 120 -3.63 0.42 4.28
N PHE A 121 -3.39 -0.41 3.26
CA PHE A 121 -2.19 -1.24 3.19
C PHE A 121 -0.91 -0.40 3.15
N LEU A 122 -0.85 0.61 2.27
CA LEU A 122 0.34 1.46 2.14
C LEU A 122 0.60 2.24 3.44
N ILE A 123 -0.43 2.83 4.04
CA ILE A 123 -0.30 3.58 5.31
C ILE A 123 0.21 2.68 6.44
N TYR A 124 -0.38 1.49 6.60
CA TYR A 124 0.02 0.57 7.66
C TYR A 124 1.49 0.14 7.53
N ASN A 125 1.91 -0.24 6.32
CA ASN A 125 3.30 -0.66 6.10
C ASN A 125 4.27 0.52 6.19
N PHE A 126 3.86 1.70 5.75
CA PHE A 126 4.64 2.93 5.90
C PHE A 126 4.90 3.24 7.38
N HIS A 127 3.86 3.22 8.20
CA HIS A 127 3.98 3.48 9.63
C HIS A 127 4.92 2.49 10.32
N ARG A 128 4.76 1.19 10.02
CA ARG A 128 5.64 0.11 10.51
C ARG A 128 7.10 0.31 10.11
N LEU A 129 7.34 0.73 8.88
CA LEU A 129 8.70 0.99 8.38
C LEU A 129 9.33 2.19 9.11
N GLN A 130 8.57 3.27 9.27
CA GLN A 130 9.03 4.47 9.96
C GLN A 130 9.36 4.17 11.44
N GLU A 131 8.50 3.42 12.11
CA GLU A 131 8.72 2.98 13.49
C GLU A 131 9.99 2.13 13.60
N THR A 132 10.19 1.18 12.67
CA THR A 132 11.40 0.34 12.63
C THR A 132 12.66 1.18 12.42
N LYS A 133 12.60 2.19 11.53
CA LYS A 133 13.72 3.12 11.31
C LYS A 133 14.12 3.83 12.60
N MET A 134 13.14 4.43 13.28
CA MET A 134 13.36 5.16 14.53
C MET A 134 13.95 4.25 15.62
N GLN A 135 13.44 3.02 15.76
CA GLN A 135 13.96 2.05 16.73
C GLN A 135 15.42 1.65 16.46
N ILE A 136 15.82 1.54 15.19
CA ILE A 136 17.22 1.24 14.82
C ILE A 136 18.12 2.43 15.15
N GLU A 137 17.71 3.65 14.78
CA GLU A 137 18.46 4.89 15.06
C GLU A 137 18.66 5.08 16.58
N ASP A 138 17.61 4.90 17.38
CA ASP A 138 17.67 4.97 18.85
C ASP A 138 18.64 3.96 19.46
N ARG A 139 18.67 2.74 18.93
CA ARG A 139 19.59 1.68 19.41
C ARG A 139 21.04 1.99 19.07
N LEU A 140 21.30 2.43 17.83
CA LEU A 140 22.64 2.84 17.41
C LEU A 140 23.17 3.99 18.26
N GLN A 141 22.33 4.99 18.57
CA GLN A 141 22.71 6.09 19.45
C GLN A 141 23.06 5.63 20.87
N LYS A 142 22.28 4.70 21.44
CA LYS A 142 22.54 4.12 22.77
C LYS A 142 23.86 3.35 22.80
N GLU A 143 24.17 2.58 21.77
CA GLU A 143 25.44 1.84 21.67
C GLU A 143 26.64 2.78 21.51
N ASN A 144 26.52 3.82 20.67
CA ASN A 144 27.57 4.82 20.47
C ASN A 144 27.87 5.60 21.76
N ASN A 145 26.85 5.89 22.58
CA ASN A 145 27.04 6.58 23.85
C ASN A 145 27.61 5.69 24.96
N LYS A 146 27.42 4.35 24.90
CA LYS A 146 28.02 3.40 25.85
C LYS A 146 29.49 3.07 25.54
N ASN A 147 29.90 3.25 24.29
CA ASN A 147 31.28 3.01 23.83
C ASN A 147 32.16 4.28 23.90
N LYS A 148 31.64 5.37 24.44
CA LYS A 148 32.39 6.59 24.83
C LYS A 148 32.67 6.54 26.32
#